data_AF-A0AA37Q3D1-F1
#
_entry.id   AF-A0AA37Q3D1-F1
#
_cell.length_a   1.000
_cell.length_b   1.000
_cell.length_c   1.000
_cell.angle_alpha   90.00
_cell.angle_beta   90.00
_cell.angle_gamma   90.00
#
_symmetry.space_group_name_H-M   'P 1'
#
loop_
_entity.id
_entity.type
_entity.pdbx_description
1 polymer ?
#
loop_
_entity_poly.entity_id
_entity_poly.type
_entity_poly.pdbx_seq_one_letter_code
_entity_poly.pdbx_strand_id
1 'polypeptide(L)'
;MADRALSDADASATDRNSDSSIVLWGPPGSGKSTYLATLVYYNESLDEQARRWCVLPADGVTAEWVVERVERWREGAASPKSLHPEPQALSFRLYSLPPARAGLFARKPAAAHPEATLRFWDVPGETYTGEIPDAIVQQMVGARGLLLVLDPGFDPPEGRERFYERFFLKTLGKLTFAMQRARAAGTLAGDARDVLAGDNRLTIPVAICLSHLDEHPALREGDRVQLLRELFGDSAQLLEKWLTNWEVLPMSATGVRERGAIDPRPELAAHPIAWLLDQSRAFAGR
;
A
#
# COMPACT_ATOMS: atom_id res chain seq x y z
N MET A 1 -27.62 32.76 -16.03
CA MET A 1 -26.14 32.80 -16.22
C MET A 1 -25.35 32.49 -14.94
N ALA A 2 -25.98 32.10 -13.82
CA ALA A 2 -25.30 31.82 -12.55
C ALA A 2 -25.08 30.31 -12.24
N ASP A 3 -25.62 29.38 -13.03
CA ASP A 3 -25.56 27.93 -12.75
C ASP A 3 -24.32 27.20 -13.30
N ARG A 4 -23.49 27.84 -14.13
CA ARG A 4 -22.28 27.20 -14.70
C ARG A 4 -21.04 27.32 -13.82
N ALA A 5 -20.98 28.30 -12.92
CA ALA A 5 -19.78 28.55 -12.12
C ALA A 5 -19.64 27.63 -10.89
N LEU A 6 -20.73 27.05 -10.39
CA LEU A 6 -20.71 26.10 -9.27
C LEU A 6 -20.33 24.67 -9.70
N SER A 7 -20.52 24.32 -10.97
CA SER A 7 -20.15 23.01 -11.54
C SER A 7 -18.63 22.87 -11.76
N ASP A 8 -17.97 23.94 -12.19
CA ASP A 8 -16.54 23.92 -12.51
C ASP A 8 -15.66 24.01 -11.25
N ALA A 9 -16.17 24.63 -10.17
CA ALA A 9 -15.47 24.70 -8.89
C ALA A 9 -15.38 23.31 -8.21
N ASP A 10 -16.49 22.55 -8.20
CA ASP A 10 -16.55 21.19 -7.65
C ASP A 10 -15.74 20.19 -8.50
N ALA A 11 -15.79 20.30 -9.83
CA ALA A 11 -14.95 19.47 -10.71
C ALA A 11 -13.45 19.71 -10.47
N SER A 12 -13.03 20.97 -10.27
CA SER A 12 -11.62 21.32 -10.01
C SER A 12 -11.10 20.93 -8.62
N ALA A 13 -11.99 20.78 -7.63
CA ALA A 13 -11.65 20.32 -6.29
C ALA A 13 -11.56 18.78 -6.25
N THR A 14 -12.42 18.11 -7.01
CA THR A 14 -12.41 16.64 -7.15
C THR A 14 -11.18 16.14 -7.91
N ASP A 15 -10.70 16.90 -8.91
CA ASP A 15 -9.53 16.54 -9.71
C ASP A 15 -8.21 16.70 -8.91
N ARG A 16 -8.08 17.76 -8.10
CA ARG A 16 -6.89 18.03 -7.27
C ARG A 16 -6.65 16.98 -6.18
N ASN A 17 -7.70 16.30 -5.69
CA ASN A 17 -7.56 15.25 -4.68
C ASN A 17 -7.18 13.89 -5.31
N SER A 18 -7.39 13.73 -6.62
CA SER A 18 -7.21 12.48 -7.36
C SER A 18 -5.75 12.18 -7.76
N ASP A 19 -4.85 13.15 -7.61
CA ASP A 19 -3.39 13.03 -7.81
C ASP A 19 -2.64 12.47 -6.60
N SER A 20 -3.35 12.23 -5.50
CA SER A 20 -2.73 11.76 -4.26
C SER A 20 -2.42 10.25 -4.34
N SER A 21 -1.13 9.90 -4.40
CA SER A 21 -0.69 8.51 -4.59
C SER A 21 -0.24 7.83 -3.29
N ILE A 22 -0.70 6.59 -3.06
CA ILE A 22 -0.09 5.66 -2.10
C ILE A 22 0.93 4.81 -2.87
N VAL A 23 2.13 4.60 -2.35
CA VAL A 23 3.14 3.75 -3.00
C VAL A 23 3.28 2.43 -2.27
N LEU A 24 3.19 1.32 -3.01
CA LEU A 24 3.43 -0.04 -2.52
C LEU A 24 4.91 -0.41 -2.65
N TRP A 25 5.53 -0.87 -1.55
CA TRP A 25 6.93 -1.29 -1.49
C TRP A 25 7.12 -2.52 -0.60
N GLY A 26 8.24 -3.23 -0.76
CA GLY A 26 8.56 -4.44 0.03
C GLY A 26 9.60 -5.32 -0.66
N PRO A 27 10.33 -6.20 0.05
CA PRO A 27 11.34 -7.07 -0.53
C PRO A 27 10.75 -8.11 -1.50
N PRO A 28 11.57 -8.85 -2.25
CA PRO A 28 11.11 -10.00 -3.02
C PRO A 28 10.42 -11.03 -2.15
N GLY A 29 9.45 -11.74 -2.73
CA GLY A 29 8.71 -12.76 -2.01
C GLY A 29 7.66 -12.21 -1.04
N SER A 30 7.61 -10.89 -0.77
CA SER A 30 6.68 -10.34 0.21
C SER A 30 5.18 -10.37 -0.17
N GLY A 31 4.82 -10.98 -1.29
CA GLY A 31 3.41 -11.13 -1.66
C GLY A 31 2.73 -9.87 -2.24
N LYS A 32 3.47 -8.79 -2.55
CA LYS A 32 2.90 -7.55 -3.16
C LYS A 32 2.02 -7.81 -4.38
N SER A 33 2.50 -8.63 -5.32
CA SER A 33 1.77 -8.91 -6.57
C SER A 33 0.49 -9.67 -6.29
N THR A 34 0.56 -10.67 -5.40
CA THR A 34 -0.60 -11.43 -4.95
C THR A 34 -1.61 -10.53 -4.24
N TYR A 35 -1.13 -9.68 -3.33
CA TYR A 35 -1.94 -8.70 -2.61
C TYR A 35 -2.74 -7.78 -3.53
N LEU A 36 -2.10 -7.19 -4.55
CA LEU A 36 -2.79 -6.31 -5.50
C LEU A 36 -3.81 -7.06 -6.35
N ALA A 37 -3.45 -8.24 -6.86
CA ALA A 37 -4.36 -9.04 -7.66
C ALA A 37 -5.59 -9.49 -6.85
N THR A 38 -5.40 -9.90 -5.60
CA THR A 38 -6.52 -10.34 -4.74
C THR A 38 -7.37 -9.19 -4.24
N LEU A 39 -6.81 -7.99 -4.01
CA LEU A 39 -7.60 -6.79 -3.74
C LEU A 39 -8.61 -6.48 -4.87
N VAL A 40 -8.17 -6.60 -6.13
CA VAL A 40 -9.05 -6.36 -7.28
C VAL A 40 -10.06 -7.50 -7.46
N TYR A 41 -9.60 -8.75 -7.33
CA TYR A 41 -10.44 -9.92 -7.57
C TYR A 41 -11.51 -10.14 -6.48
N TYR A 42 -11.21 -9.87 -5.21
CA TYR A 42 -12.15 -10.01 -4.08
C TYR A 42 -12.68 -8.68 -3.56
N ASN A 43 -12.95 -7.72 -4.45
CA ASN A 43 -13.52 -6.43 -4.09
C ASN A 43 -14.76 -6.50 -3.17
N GLU A 44 -15.51 -7.59 -3.20
CA GLU A 44 -16.75 -7.76 -2.43
C GLU A 44 -16.54 -8.22 -0.99
N SER A 45 -15.37 -8.75 -0.61
CA SER A 45 -15.14 -9.39 0.70
C SER A 45 -14.31 -8.57 1.69
N LEU A 46 -14.05 -7.31 1.38
CA LEU A 46 -13.26 -6.41 2.21
C LEU A 46 -14.11 -5.87 3.37
N ASP A 47 -14.43 -6.76 4.31
CA ASP A 47 -14.95 -6.53 5.67
C ASP A 47 -16.23 -5.67 5.78
N GLU A 48 -17.34 -6.23 6.28
CA GLU A 48 -18.63 -5.52 6.42
C GLU A 48 -18.55 -4.29 7.34
N GLN A 49 -17.54 -4.22 8.22
CA GLN A 49 -17.31 -3.10 9.14
C GLN A 49 -16.30 -2.07 8.61
N ALA A 50 -15.44 -2.44 7.65
CA ALA A 50 -14.65 -1.47 6.93
C ALA A 50 -15.58 -0.73 5.95
N ARG A 51 -15.33 0.56 5.71
CA ARG A 51 -16.01 1.26 4.60
C ARG A 51 -15.94 0.36 3.36
N ARG A 52 -17.04 0.19 2.64
CA ARG A 52 -17.04 -0.61 1.41
C ARG A 52 -16.08 0.08 0.43
N TRP A 53 -14.90 -0.48 0.23
CA TRP A 53 -13.91 0.04 -0.72
C TRP A 53 -13.93 -0.82 -1.97
N CYS A 54 -13.54 -0.22 -3.08
CA CYS A 54 -13.31 -0.93 -4.33
C CYS A 54 -11.97 -0.49 -4.92
N VAL A 55 -11.13 -1.46 -5.27
CA VAL A 55 -9.85 -1.27 -5.94
C VAL A 55 -10.01 -1.73 -7.38
N LEU A 56 -9.81 -0.82 -8.33
CA LEU A 56 -9.91 -1.12 -9.75
C LEU A 56 -8.60 -0.75 -10.47
N PRO A 57 -8.21 -1.48 -11.52
CA PRO A 57 -7.16 -1.01 -12.43
C PRO A 57 -7.49 0.39 -12.97
N ALA A 58 -6.50 1.29 -13.00
CA ALA A 58 -6.68 2.65 -13.51
C ALA A 58 -6.59 2.72 -15.04
N ASP A 59 -5.97 1.73 -15.67
CA ASP A 59 -5.69 1.66 -17.11
C ASP A 59 -5.69 0.19 -17.61
N GLY A 60 -5.66 0.03 -18.94
CA GLY A 60 -5.66 -1.28 -19.59
C GLY A 60 -4.43 -2.12 -19.26
N VAL A 61 -3.27 -1.49 -19.11
CA VAL A 61 -2.01 -2.17 -18.76
C VAL A 61 -2.11 -2.84 -17.39
N THR A 62 -2.62 -2.11 -16.40
CA THR A 62 -2.84 -2.63 -15.05
C THR A 62 -3.94 -3.69 -15.05
N ALA A 63 -4.97 -3.56 -15.90
CA ALA A 63 -6.03 -4.55 -16.02
C ALA A 63 -5.52 -5.89 -16.57
N GLU A 64 -4.75 -5.87 -17.67
CA GLU A 64 -4.12 -7.05 -18.25
C GLU A 64 -3.19 -7.73 -17.24
N TRP A 65 -2.39 -6.94 -16.53
CA TRP A 65 -1.50 -7.43 -15.48
C TRP A 65 -2.23 -8.18 -14.36
N VAL A 66 -3.41 -7.69 -13.95
CA VAL A 66 -4.27 -8.35 -12.94
C VAL A 66 -4.83 -9.65 -13.50
N VAL A 67 -5.36 -9.64 -14.73
CA VAL A 67 -5.97 -10.82 -15.36
C VAL A 67 -4.96 -11.96 -15.43
N GLU A 68 -3.74 -11.71 -15.91
CA GLU A 68 -2.68 -12.74 -16.00
C GLU A 68 -2.42 -13.42 -14.64
N ARG A 69 -2.39 -12.64 -13.56
CA ARG A 69 -2.12 -13.13 -12.20
C ARG A 69 -3.28 -13.91 -11.62
N VAL A 70 -4.51 -13.41 -11.83
CA VAL A 70 -5.72 -14.09 -11.38
C VAL A 70 -5.87 -15.43 -12.10
N GLU A 71 -5.64 -15.49 -13.41
CA GLU A 71 -5.73 -16.74 -14.18
C GLU A 71 -4.72 -17.78 -13.67
N ARG A 72 -3.44 -17.42 -13.53
CA ARG A 72 -2.43 -18.32 -12.97
C ARG A 72 -2.78 -18.79 -11.56
N TRP A 73 -3.27 -17.89 -10.73
CA TRP A 73 -3.66 -18.25 -9.38
C TRP A 73 -4.84 -19.23 -9.35
N ARG A 74 -5.84 -19.07 -10.23
CA ARG A 74 -6.96 -20.01 -10.40
C ARG A 74 -6.50 -21.38 -10.89
N GLU A 75 -5.41 -21.43 -11.65
CA GLU A 75 -4.75 -22.67 -12.08
C GLU A 75 -3.88 -23.31 -10.98
N GLY A 76 -3.78 -22.68 -9.80
CA GLY A 76 -2.89 -23.11 -8.71
C GLY A 76 -1.40 -22.88 -9.01
N ALA A 77 -1.08 -22.08 -10.03
CA ALA A 77 0.27 -21.71 -10.38
C ALA A 77 0.77 -20.52 -9.53
N ALA A 78 2.08 -20.44 -9.35
CA ALA A 78 2.70 -19.29 -8.72
C ALA A 78 2.49 -18.02 -9.57
N SER A 79 2.39 -16.86 -8.89
CA SER A 79 2.39 -15.56 -9.58
C SER A 79 3.61 -15.46 -10.50
N PRO A 80 3.46 -14.90 -11.72
CA PRO A 80 4.60 -14.64 -12.58
C PRO A 80 5.64 -13.82 -11.82
N LYS A 81 6.91 -14.22 -11.98
CA LYS A 81 8.00 -13.27 -11.75
C LYS A 81 7.86 -12.16 -12.77
N SER A 82 8.14 -10.93 -12.37
CA SER A 82 8.20 -9.81 -13.30
C SER A 82 9.25 -10.12 -14.37
N LEU A 83 8.81 -10.28 -15.62
CA LEU A 83 9.68 -10.58 -16.76
C LEU A 83 10.12 -9.33 -17.51
N HIS A 84 9.58 -8.16 -17.13
CA HIS A 84 9.90 -6.90 -17.80
C HIS A 84 11.30 -6.42 -17.40
N PRO A 85 12.18 -6.16 -18.38
CA PRO A 85 13.51 -5.62 -18.12
C PRO A 85 13.47 -4.16 -17.64
N GLU A 86 12.38 -3.44 -17.93
CA GLU A 86 12.15 -2.06 -17.48
C GLU A 86 11.04 -2.01 -16.41
N PRO A 87 11.16 -1.12 -15.41
CA PRO A 87 10.11 -0.90 -14.42
C PRO A 87 8.78 -0.51 -15.05
N GLN A 88 7.75 -1.34 -14.88
CA GLN A 88 6.40 -1.02 -15.32
C GLN A 88 5.61 -0.41 -14.15
N ALA A 89 5.24 0.86 -14.28
CA ALA A 89 4.37 1.51 -13.31
C ALA A 89 2.92 1.04 -13.52
N LEU A 90 2.33 0.47 -12.47
CA LEU A 90 0.93 0.08 -12.41
C LEU A 90 0.16 1.03 -11.50
N SER A 91 -1.08 1.31 -11.88
CA SER A 91 -1.93 2.26 -11.19
C SER A 91 -3.28 1.63 -10.89
N PHE A 92 -3.68 1.66 -9.62
CA PHE A 92 -4.97 1.18 -9.14
C PHE A 92 -5.75 2.35 -8.54
N ARG A 93 -6.98 2.55 -9.00
CA ARG A 93 -7.91 3.55 -8.46
C ARG A 93 -8.62 2.98 -7.24
N LEU A 94 -8.58 3.73 -6.15
CA LEU A 94 -9.30 3.42 -4.91
C LEU A 94 -10.61 4.21 -4.89
N TYR A 95 -11.72 3.51 -4.68
CA TYR A 95 -13.05 4.10 -4.58
C TYR A 95 -13.67 3.78 -3.23
N SER A 96 -14.28 4.79 -2.61
CA SER A 96 -15.23 4.57 -1.52
C SER A 96 -16.61 4.31 -2.12
N LEU A 97 -17.23 3.22 -1.69
CA LEU A 97 -18.59 2.86 -2.06
C LEU A 97 -19.57 3.40 -1.01
N PRO A 98 -20.78 3.77 -1.42
CA PRO A 98 -21.82 4.20 -0.50
C PRO A 98 -22.21 3.07 0.48
N PRO A 99 -22.71 3.41 1.68
CA PRO A 99 -23.23 2.41 2.61
C PRO A 99 -24.33 1.56 1.97
N ALA A 100 -24.29 0.25 2.19
CA ALA A 100 -25.35 -0.66 1.78
C ALA A 100 -26.66 -0.25 2.48
N ARG A 101 -27.69 0.09 1.72
CA ARG A 101 -28.94 0.64 2.30
C ARG A 101 -29.74 -0.43 3.01
N ALA A 102 -30.17 -0.12 4.23
CA ALA A 102 -31.05 -0.96 5.03
C ALA A 102 -32.56 -0.60 4.90
N GLY A 103 -33.04 0.01 3.81
CA GLY A 103 -34.44 0.46 3.77
C GLY A 103 -35.11 0.64 2.41
N LEU A 104 -36.38 0.24 2.35
CA LEU A 104 -37.31 0.30 1.20
C LEU A 104 -37.57 1.71 0.63
N PHE A 105 -37.13 2.78 1.30
CA PHE A 105 -37.36 4.18 0.90
C PHE A 105 -36.08 4.96 0.55
N ALA A 106 -34.95 4.28 0.36
CA ALA A 106 -33.70 4.97 0.16
C ALA A 106 -33.65 5.63 -1.26
N ARG A 107 -33.24 6.92 -1.32
CA ARG A 107 -33.09 7.84 -2.51
C ARG A 107 -32.30 7.27 -3.71
N LYS A 108 -31.72 7.99 -4.68
CA LYS A 108 -30.72 7.34 -5.58
C LYS A 108 -29.46 6.90 -4.79
N PRO A 109 -28.81 5.76 -5.12
CA PRO A 109 -27.52 5.42 -4.53
C PRO A 109 -26.52 6.56 -4.81
N ALA A 110 -25.76 6.97 -3.80
CA ALA A 110 -24.68 7.93 -4.01
C ALA A 110 -23.63 7.31 -4.94
N ALA A 111 -22.98 8.13 -5.78
CA ALA A 111 -21.95 7.65 -6.67
C ALA A 111 -20.72 7.19 -5.87
N ALA A 112 -19.96 6.23 -6.42
CA ALA A 112 -18.65 5.90 -5.86
C ALA A 112 -17.73 7.13 -6.00
N HIS A 113 -16.95 7.41 -4.95
CA HIS A 113 -16.05 8.55 -4.93
C HIS A 113 -14.59 8.08 -5.07
N PRO A 114 -13.80 8.62 -6.01
CA PRO A 114 -12.38 8.32 -6.11
C PRO A 114 -11.64 8.95 -4.92
N GLU A 115 -10.72 8.19 -4.32
CA GLU A 115 -10.15 8.51 -3.01
C GLU A 115 -8.63 8.67 -3.04
N ALA A 116 -7.96 7.83 -3.83
CA ALA A 116 -6.53 7.91 -4.10
C ALA A 116 -6.17 7.00 -5.29
N THR A 117 -4.92 7.11 -5.73
CA THR A 117 -4.30 6.14 -6.64
C THR A 117 -3.26 5.33 -5.88
N LEU A 118 -3.37 4.01 -5.87
CA LEU A 118 -2.32 3.12 -5.40
C LEU A 118 -1.36 2.83 -6.56
N ARG A 119 -0.08 3.17 -6.39
CA ARG A 119 0.98 2.96 -7.38
C ARG A 119 1.90 1.82 -6.95
N PHE A 120 2.20 0.96 -7.90
CA PHE A 120 3.12 -0.15 -7.75
C PHE A 120 4.03 -0.24 -8.97
N TRP A 121 5.27 -0.67 -8.78
CA TRP A 121 6.20 -0.89 -9.88
C TRP A 121 6.46 -2.37 -10.03
N ASP A 122 6.01 -2.95 -11.14
CA ASP A 122 6.40 -4.30 -11.49
C ASP A 122 7.84 -4.27 -12.01
N VAL A 123 8.77 -4.72 -11.17
CA VAL A 123 10.22 -4.77 -11.43
C VAL A 123 10.74 -6.15 -11.03
N PRO A 124 11.85 -6.62 -11.65
CA PRO A 124 12.55 -7.82 -11.18
C PRO A 124 12.77 -7.78 -9.67
N GLY A 125 12.64 -8.93 -9.01
CA GLY A 125 12.76 -9.01 -7.54
C GLY A 125 14.07 -8.42 -7.04
N GLU A 126 15.16 -8.61 -7.78
CA GLU A 126 16.49 -8.09 -7.47
C GLU A 126 16.51 -6.56 -7.31
N THR A 127 15.62 -5.82 -7.98
CA THR A 127 15.46 -4.37 -7.80
C THR A 127 14.97 -4.01 -6.40
N TYR A 128 14.22 -4.89 -5.74
CA TYR A 128 13.76 -4.70 -4.36
C TYR A 128 14.81 -5.05 -3.30
N THR A 129 15.91 -5.72 -3.66
CA THR A 129 17.04 -6.00 -2.75
C THR A 129 18.23 -5.06 -2.98
N GLY A 130 18.27 -4.46 -4.17
CA GLY A 130 19.23 -3.47 -4.60
C GLY A 130 18.95 -2.05 -4.09
N GLU A 131 19.59 -1.08 -4.72
CA GLU A 131 19.26 0.33 -4.53
C GLU A 131 17.97 0.66 -5.28
N ILE A 132 17.04 1.36 -4.61
CA ILE A 132 15.78 1.75 -5.24
C ILE A 132 16.07 2.68 -6.43
N PRO A 133 15.54 2.39 -7.64
CA PRO A 133 15.68 3.29 -8.79
C PRO A 133 15.22 4.71 -8.48
N ASP A 134 15.96 5.71 -8.94
CA ASP A 134 15.66 7.13 -8.68
C ASP A 134 14.25 7.52 -9.13
N ALA A 135 13.79 6.96 -10.26
CA ALA A 135 12.44 7.18 -10.77
C ALA A 135 11.36 6.75 -9.76
N ILE A 136 11.55 5.65 -9.05
CA ILE A 136 10.61 5.16 -8.03
C ILE A 136 10.71 6.03 -6.77
N VAL A 137 11.93 6.40 -6.37
CA VAL A 137 12.13 7.28 -5.21
C VAL A 137 11.45 8.64 -5.41
N GLN A 138 11.56 9.25 -6.60
CA GLN A 138 10.87 10.51 -6.89
C GLN A 138 9.35 10.40 -6.72
N GLN A 139 8.77 9.24 -7.03
CA GLN A 139 7.34 8.99 -6.87
C GLN A 139 6.97 8.80 -5.39
N MET A 140 7.84 8.17 -4.60
CA MET A 140 7.69 8.07 -3.15
C MET A 140 7.79 9.44 -2.45
N VAL A 141 8.63 10.36 -2.95
CA VAL A 141 8.75 11.72 -2.38
C VAL A 141 7.43 12.49 -2.45
N GLY A 142 6.64 12.29 -3.52
CA GLY A 142 5.32 12.91 -3.68
C GLY A 142 4.15 12.09 -3.13
N ALA A 143 4.41 10.95 -2.49
CA ALA A 143 3.35 10.05 -2.03
C ALA A 143 2.67 10.57 -0.76
N ARG A 144 1.35 10.36 -0.64
CA ARG A 144 0.58 10.66 0.57
C ARG A 144 0.79 9.63 1.69
N GLY A 145 1.41 8.51 1.37
CA GLY A 145 1.66 7.40 2.29
C GLY A 145 2.32 6.21 1.59
N LEU A 146 2.91 5.33 2.38
CA LEU A 146 3.59 4.13 1.91
C LEU A 146 2.95 2.88 2.49
N LEU A 147 2.77 1.86 1.64
CA LEU A 147 2.39 0.53 2.06
C LEU A 147 3.63 -0.36 1.95
N LEU A 148 4.17 -0.77 3.10
CA LEU A 148 5.39 -1.58 3.18
C LEU A 148 5.01 -3.03 3.49
N VAL A 149 5.05 -3.91 2.50
CA VAL A 149 4.72 -5.33 2.69
C VAL A 149 5.96 -6.14 3.01
N LEU A 150 5.94 -6.81 4.16
CA LEU A 150 7.01 -7.67 4.68
C LEU A 150 6.48 -9.09 4.85
N ASP A 151 7.32 -10.07 4.55
CA ASP A 151 7.02 -11.48 4.78
C ASP A 151 7.77 -12.00 6.01
N PRO A 152 7.06 -12.31 7.11
CA PRO A 152 7.65 -12.89 8.32
C PRO A 152 8.31 -14.27 8.08
N GLY A 153 7.82 -15.03 7.09
CA GLY A 153 8.32 -16.36 6.74
C GLY A 153 9.57 -16.34 5.86
N PHE A 154 9.92 -15.19 5.28
CA PHE A 154 11.03 -15.08 4.34
C PHE A 154 12.38 -15.40 5.01
N ASP A 155 13.12 -16.33 4.39
CA ASP A 155 14.43 -16.78 4.84
C ASP A 155 15.50 -16.58 3.74
N PRO A 156 16.18 -15.43 3.69
CA PRO A 156 17.19 -15.14 2.70
C PRO A 156 18.53 -15.83 3.04
N PRO A 157 19.36 -16.19 2.04
CA PRO A 157 20.62 -16.91 2.25
C PRO A 157 21.63 -16.22 3.19
N GLU A 158 21.55 -14.90 3.32
CA GLU A 158 22.44 -14.10 4.17
C GLU A 158 21.92 -13.90 5.60
N GLY A 159 20.78 -14.52 5.95
CA GLY A 159 20.08 -14.35 7.21
C GLY A 159 19.06 -13.21 7.19
N ARG A 160 17.90 -13.46 7.79
CA ARG A 160 16.75 -12.53 7.81
C ARG A 160 17.12 -11.14 8.33
N GLU A 161 17.74 -11.08 9.50
CA GLU A 161 18.08 -9.81 10.14
C GLU A 161 18.98 -8.95 9.24
N ARG A 162 20.11 -9.49 8.78
CA ARG A 162 21.04 -8.77 7.90
C ARG A 162 20.39 -8.31 6.59
N PHE A 163 19.50 -9.12 6.03
CA PHE A 163 18.75 -8.78 4.82
C PHE A 163 17.83 -7.58 5.06
N TYR A 164 17.00 -7.63 6.10
CA TYR A 164 16.03 -6.58 6.40
C TYR A 164 16.71 -5.30 6.87
N GLU A 165 17.80 -5.39 7.63
CA GLU A 165 18.63 -4.24 8.01
C GLU A 165 19.08 -3.48 6.74
N ARG A 166 19.71 -4.19 5.80
CA ARG A 166 20.16 -3.60 4.55
C ARG A 166 19.00 -3.05 3.73
N PHE A 167 17.90 -3.78 3.65
CA PHE A 167 16.71 -3.36 2.90
C PHE A 167 16.12 -2.06 3.45
N PHE A 168 15.94 -1.94 4.77
CA PHE A 168 15.42 -0.73 5.41
C PHE A 168 16.39 0.44 5.29
N LEU A 169 17.69 0.22 5.52
CA LEU A 169 18.70 1.27 5.37
C LEU A 169 18.73 1.83 3.95
N LYS A 170 18.75 0.98 2.93
CA LYS A 170 18.76 1.41 1.53
C LYS A 170 17.46 2.12 1.13
N THR A 171 16.32 1.59 1.56
CA THR A 171 15.00 2.12 1.21
C THR A 171 14.73 3.46 1.91
N LEU A 172 14.73 3.45 3.24
CA LEU A 172 14.35 4.60 4.06
C LEU A 172 15.44 5.67 4.05
N GLY A 173 16.72 5.27 4.02
CA GLY A 173 17.82 6.21 3.91
C GLY A 173 17.80 6.98 2.60
N LYS A 174 17.62 6.29 1.47
CA LYS A 174 17.54 6.93 0.15
C LYS A 174 16.30 7.84 0.02
N LEU A 175 15.16 7.39 0.53
CA LEU A 175 13.95 8.20 0.55
C LEU A 175 14.11 9.45 1.40
N THR A 176 14.67 9.33 2.60
CA THR A 176 14.92 10.47 3.50
C THR A 176 15.83 11.49 2.84
N PHE A 177 16.93 11.05 2.22
CA PHE A 177 17.83 11.94 1.50
C PHE A 177 17.15 12.63 0.30
N ALA A 178 16.33 11.90 -0.46
CA ALA A 178 15.58 12.47 -1.57
C ALA A 178 14.56 13.52 -1.10
N MET A 179 13.86 13.25 0.01
CA MET A 179 12.93 14.22 0.63
C MET A 179 13.66 15.45 1.16
N GLN A 180 14.83 15.30 1.80
CA GLN A 180 15.66 16.42 2.23
C GLN A 180 16.07 17.30 1.04
N ARG A 181 16.51 16.68 -0.06
CA ARG A 181 16.88 17.39 -1.29
C ARG A 181 15.68 18.12 -1.89
N ALA A 182 14.52 17.49 -1.96
CA ALA A 182 13.30 18.10 -2.46
C ALA A 182 12.83 19.27 -1.58
N ARG A 183 12.98 19.15 -0.24
CA ARG A 183 12.71 20.22 0.72
C ARG A 183 13.61 21.43 0.47
N ALA A 184 14.91 21.18 0.36
CA ALA A 184 15.90 22.23 0.11
C ALA A 184 15.69 22.92 -1.25
N ALA A 185 15.24 22.18 -2.26
CA ALA A 185 14.92 22.70 -3.58
C ALA A 185 13.53 23.37 -3.67
N GLY A 186 12.70 23.30 -2.62
CA GLY A 186 11.33 23.82 -2.64
C GLY A 186 10.38 23.08 -3.59
N THR A 187 10.71 21.85 -3.99
CA THR A 187 9.95 21.06 -4.97
C THR A 187 8.97 20.08 -4.32
N LEU A 188 8.88 20.05 -2.99
CA LEU A 188 7.85 19.29 -2.29
C LEU A 188 6.47 19.94 -2.54
N ALA A 189 5.57 19.17 -3.14
CA ALA A 189 4.23 19.60 -3.49
C ALA A 189 3.24 19.46 -2.30
N GLY A 190 2.30 20.40 -2.17
CA GLY A 190 1.18 20.31 -1.22
C GLY A 190 1.61 20.16 0.25
N ASP A 191 0.87 19.32 0.99
CA ASP A 191 1.09 18.98 2.41
C ASP A 191 2.42 18.26 2.66
N ALA A 192 3.16 17.91 1.60
CA ALA A 192 4.49 17.32 1.69
C ALA A 192 5.56 18.32 2.21
N ARG A 193 5.21 19.44 2.83
CA ARG A 193 6.21 20.33 3.47
C ARG A 193 6.65 19.85 4.85
N ASP A 194 5.80 19.02 5.49
CA ASP A 194 6.03 18.49 6.83
C ASP A 194 6.46 17.02 6.84
N VAL A 195 6.94 16.47 5.70
CA VAL A 195 7.32 15.04 5.57
C VAL A 195 8.52 14.63 6.40
N LEU A 196 9.29 15.59 6.90
CA LEU A 196 10.46 15.36 7.73
C LEU A 196 10.30 16.13 9.05
N ALA A 197 10.26 15.38 10.14
CA ALA A 197 10.34 15.94 11.48
C ALA A 197 11.69 16.64 11.69
N GLY A 198 11.80 17.47 12.74
CA GLY A 198 13.01 18.24 13.04
C GLY A 198 14.27 17.37 13.26
N ASP A 199 14.11 16.08 13.50
CA ASP A 199 15.16 15.06 13.66
C ASP A 199 15.42 14.24 12.38
N ASN A 200 14.90 14.66 11.22
CA ASN A 200 14.98 13.98 9.91
C ASN A 200 14.22 12.65 9.82
N ARG A 201 13.25 12.40 10.70
CA ARG A 201 12.37 11.24 10.56
C ARG A 201 11.23 11.51 9.58
N LEU A 202 10.88 10.49 8.80
CA LEU A 202 9.77 10.50 7.86
C LEU A 202 8.44 10.55 8.61
N THR A 203 7.62 11.56 8.32
CA THR A 203 6.28 11.74 8.89
C THR A 203 5.16 11.29 7.96
N ILE A 204 5.47 10.96 6.70
CA ILE A 204 4.54 10.26 5.82
C ILE A 204 3.98 9.03 6.54
N PRO A 205 2.66 8.81 6.48
CA PRO A 205 2.06 7.58 6.99
C PRO A 205 2.66 6.35 6.32
N VAL A 206 3.14 5.38 7.12
CA VAL A 206 3.66 4.09 6.63
C VAL A 206 2.88 2.93 7.25
N ALA A 207 2.11 2.20 6.44
CA ALA A 207 1.48 0.96 6.87
C ALA A 207 2.46 -0.20 6.68
N ILE A 208 2.93 -0.79 7.78
CA ILE A 208 3.83 -1.94 7.77
C ILE A 208 2.98 -3.21 7.77
N CYS A 209 2.89 -3.82 6.61
CA CYS A 209 1.98 -4.92 6.34
C CYS A 209 2.71 -6.25 6.48
N LEU A 210 2.37 -7.01 7.52
CA LEU A 210 2.91 -8.35 7.71
C LEU A 210 2.04 -9.32 6.91
N SER A 211 2.56 -9.78 5.78
CA SER A 211 1.90 -10.74 4.91
C SER A 211 1.87 -12.13 5.54
N HIS A 212 0.96 -13.00 5.06
CA HIS A 212 0.79 -14.38 5.54
C HIS A 212 0.28 -14.47 6.98
N LEU A 213 -0.73 -13.66 7.32
CA LEU A 213 -1.45 -13.75 8.60
C LEU A 213 -1.89 -15.17 8.97
N ASP A 214 -2.24 -15.98 7.97
CA ASP A 214 -2.65 -17.37 8.10
C ASP A 214 -1.55 -18.30 8.60
N GLU A 215 -0.28 -17.98 8.33
CA GLU A 215 0.88 -18.75 8.79
C GLU A 215 1.38 -18.30 10.16
N HIS A 216 0.95 -17.12 10.62
CA HIS A 216 1.37 -16.52 11.87
C HIS A 216 0.18 -16.05 12.73
N PRO A 217 -0.59 -16.98 13.34
CA PRO A 217 -1.79 -16.64 14.12
C PRO A 217 -1.55 -15.63 15.26
N ALA A 218 -0.33 -15.58 15.80
CA ALA A 218 0.07 -14.59 16.81
C ALA A 218 -0.11 -13.13 16.34
N LEU A 219 -0.14 -12.88 15.04
CA LEU A 219 -0.43 -11.57 14.45
C LEU A 219 -1.86 -11.08 14.72
N ARG A 220 -2.81 -11.97 15.04
CA ARG A 220 -4.22 -11.60 15.27
C ARG A 220 -4.47 -10.96 16.63
N GLU A 221 -3.81 -11.48 17.68
CA GLU A 221 -4.19 -11.19 19.07
C GLU A 221 -3.03 -10.60 19.93
N GLY A 222 -1.84 -10.42 19.35
CA GLY A 222 -0.65 -9.94 20.07
C GLY A 222 -0.32 -8.45 19.88
N ASP A 223 0.63 -7.96 20.69
CA ASP A 223 1.31 -6.68 20.43
C ASP A 223 2.13 -6.82 19.14
N ARG A 224 1.64 -6.18 18.08
CA ARG A 224 2.19 -6.29 16.73
C ARG A 224 3.56 -5.63 16.61
N VAL A 225 3.87 -4.62 17.43
CA VAL A 225 5.19 -3.98 17.45
C VAL A 225 6.19 -4.90 18.12
N GLN A 226 5.80 -5.52 19.24
CA GLN A 226 6.63 -6.52 19.88
C GLN A 226 6.90 -7.71 18.95
N LEU A 227 5.87 -8.19 18.25
CA LEU A 227 6.02 -9.27 17.27
C LEU A 227 6.91 -8.87 16.09
N LEU A 228 6.81 -7.63 15.59
CA LEU A 228 7.72 -7.09 14.58
C LEU A 228 9.19 -7.16 15.07
N ARG A 229 9.46 -6.78 16.32
CA ARG A 229 10.80 -6.85 16.92
C ARG A 229 11.29 -8.29 17.06
N GLU A 230 10.41 -9.22 17.42
CA GLU A 230 10.75 -10.64 17.51
C GLU A 230 11.07 -11.25 16.14
N LEU A 231 10.34 -10.84 15.10
CA LEU A 231 10.50 -11.36 13.74
C LEU A 231 11.72 -10.80 13.02
N PHE A 232 12.02 -9.51 13.22
CA PHE A 232 13.03 -8.77 12.45
C PHE A 232 14.23 -8.30 13.29
N GLY A 233 14.25 -8.56 14.59
CA GLY A 233 15.38 -8.26 15.48
C GLY A 233 15.73 -6.77 15.51
N ASP A 234 17.03 -6.47 15.48
CA ASP A 234 17.52 -5.08 15.51
C ASP A 234 17.12 -4.29 14.25
N SER A 235 16.76 -4.98 13.16
CA SER A 235 16.26 -4.31 11.94
C SER A 235 14.93 -3.60 12.17
N ALA A 236 14.10 -4.07 13.09
CA ALA A 236 12.85 -3.40 13.43
C ALA A 236 13.09 -2.02 14.06
N GLN A 237 14.19 -1.86 14.82
CA GLN A 237 14.55 -0.58 15.44
C GLN A 237 14.87 0.49 14.40
N LEU A 238 15.29 0.11 13.19
CA LEU A 238 15.46 1.06 12.10
C LEU A 238 14.14 1.71 11.70
N LEU A 239 13.04 0.96 11.65
CA LEU A 239 11.72 1.53 11.33
C LEU A 239 11.34 2.60 12.34
N GLU A 240 11.56 2.34 13.64
CA GLU A 240 11.35 3.33 14.71
C GLU A 240 12.25 4.55 14.56
N LYS A 241 13.51 4.33 14.18
CA LYS A 241 14.50 5.39 13.97
C LYS A 241 14.16 6.29 12.79
N TRP A 242 13.58 5.75 11.72
CA TRP A 242 13.33 6.49 10.48
C TRP A 242 11.90 7.03 10.36
N LEU A 243 10.91 6.44 11.04
CA LEU A 243 9.49 6.73 10.86
C LEU A 243 8.86 7.30 12.13
N THR A 244 7.99 8.31 12.02
CA THR A 244 7.20 8.84 13.15
C THR A 244 5.72 8.48 13.09
N ASN A 245 5.18 8.19 11.89
CA ASN A 245 3.78 7.84 11.68
C ASN A 245 3.67 6.48 10.98
N TRP A 246 3.62 5.41 11.75
CA TRP A 246 3.56 4.05 11.22
C TRP A 246 2.71 3.15 12.10
N GLU A 247 2.13 2.12 11.49
CA GLU A 247 1.38 1.08 12.19
C GLU A 247 1.67 -0.29 11.57
N VAL A 248 1.75 -1.32 12.42
CA VAL A 248 1.88 -2.72 11.98
C VAL A 248 0.48 -3.30 11.77
N LEU A 249 0.19 -3.69 10.54
CA LEU A 249 -1.12 -4.16 10.12
C LEU A 249 -0.97 -5.57 9.52
N PRO A 250 -1.58 -6.60 10.12
CA PRO A 250 -1.52 -7.94 9.59
C PRO A 250 -2.48 -8.08 8.41
N MET A 251 -2.12 -8.89 7.42
CA MET A 251 -3.00 -9.25 6.33
C MET A 251 -2.64 -10.61 5.75
N SER A 252 -3.62 -11.31 5.18
CA SER A 252 -3.38 -12.44 4.29
C SER A 252 -3.88 -12.10 2.89
N ALA A 253 -2.96 -12.11 1.92
CA ALA A 253 -3.29 -11.89 0.52
C ALA A 253 -3.80 -13.16 -0.18
N THR A 254 -3.52 -14.34 0.37
CA THR A 254 -3.85 -15.66 -0.21
C THR A 254 -5.02 -16.35 0.48
N GLY A 255 -5.53 -15.75 1.56
CA GLY A 255 -6.62 -16.27 2.37
C GLY A 255 -6.17 -17.26 3.44
N VAL A 256 -7.13 -17.78 4.21
CA VAL A 256 -6.86 -18.53 5.45
C VAL A 256 -7.05 -20.03 5.22
N ARG A 257 -6.09 -20.81 5.70
CA ARG A 257 -6.27 -22.27 5.86
C ARG A 257 -7.05 -22.55 7.14
N GLU A 258 -8.32 -22.90 7.01
CA GLU A 258 -9.12 -23.37 8.14
C GLU A 258 -9.43 -24.87 7.99
N ARG A 259 -8.98 -25.67 8.96
CA ARG A 259 -9.35 -27.09 9.10
C ARG A 259 -9.19 -27.94 7.82
N GLY A 260 -8.15 -27.66 7.03
CA GLY A 260 -7.85 -28.39 5.79
C GLY A 260 -8.58 -27.90 4.54
N ALA A 261 -9.48 -26.92 4.67
CA ALA A 261 -10.04 -26.17 3.54
C ALA A 261 -9.32 -24.83 3.39
N ILE A 262 -9.00 -24.44 2.16
CA ILE A 262 -8.47 -23.11 1.85
C ILE A 262 -9.67 -22.21 1.55
N ASP A 263 -9.94 -21.21 2.40
CA ASP A 263 -10.76 -20.07 1.99
C ASP A 263 -9.83 -19.11 1.26
N PRO A 264 -9.95 -18.96 -0.08
CA PRO A 264 -9.03 -18.16 -0.86
C PRO A 264 -9.27 -16.65 -0.69
N ARG A 265 -10.28 -16.24 0.10
CA ARG A 265 -10.59 -14.83 0.33
C ARG A 265 -9.52 -14.17 1.20
N PRO A 266 -8.96 -13.03 0.78
CA PRO A 266 -7.97 -12.32 1.56
C PRO A 266 -8.56 -11.84 2.88
N GLU A 267 -7.75 -11.89 3.93
CA GLU A 267 -8.11 -11.46 5.28
C GLU A 267 -7.43 -10.12 5.57
N LEU A 268 -8.21 -9.12 6.02
CA LEU A 268 -7.76 -7.78 6.39
C LEU A 268 -6.99 -7.01 5.29
N ALA A 269 -7.03 -7.46 4.03
CA ALA A 269 -6.25 -6.86 2.95
C ALA A 269 -6.55 -5.37 2.68
N ALA A 270 -7.78 -4.91 2.94
CA ALA A 270 -8.13 -3.48 2.80
C ALA A 270 -7.69 -2.62 3.99
N HIS A 271 -7.44 -3.21 5.16
CA HIS A 271 -7.17 -2.45 6.39
C HIS A 271 -5.97 -1.50 6.24
N PRO A 272 -4.83 -1.92 5.66
CA PRO A 272 -3.71 -1.01 5.41
C PRO A 272 -4.03 0.22 4.58
N ILE A 273 -4.83 0.04 3.52
CA ILE A 273 -5.21 1.13 2.64
C ILE A 273 -6.17 2.08 3.36
N ALA A 274 -7.16 1.54 4.07
CA ALA A 274 -8.10 2.34 4.86
C ALA A 274 -7.37 3.19 5.91
N TRP A 275 -6.43 2.59 6.64
CA TRP A 275 -5.59 3.29 7.61
C TRP A 275 -4.79 4.43 6.95
N LEU A 276 -4.10 4.15 5.84
CA LEU A 276 -3.32 5.18 5.13
C LEU A 276 -4.19 6.34 4.66
N LEU A 277 -5.40 6.07 4.17
CA LEU A 277 -6.34 7.10 3.74
C LEU A 277 -6.81 7.97 4.91
N ASP A 278 -7.11 7.38 6.06
CA ASP A 278 -7.51 8.13 7.24
C ASP A 278 -6.35 8.94 7.82
N GLN A 279 -5.14 8.38 7.91
CA GLN A 279 -3.95 9.10 8.39
C GLN A 279 -3.57 10.27 7.48
N SER A 280 -3.61 10.07 6.17
CA SER A 280 -3.28 11.14 5.21
C SER A 280 -4.31 12.27 5.20
N ARG A 281 -5.60 12.00 5.47
CA ARG A 281 -6.60 13.06 5.68
C ARG A 281 -6.34 13.83 6.97
N ALA A 282 -5.99 13.14 8.05
CA ALA A 282 -5.64 13.78 9.31
C ALA A 282 -4.36 14.61 9.22
N PHE A 283 -3.46 14.24 8.31
CA PHE A 283 -2.24 14.97 8.00
C PHE A 283 -2.51 16.22 7.15
N ALA A 284 -3.35 16.12 6.12
CA ALA A 284 -3.75 17.23 5.25
C ALA A 284 -4.62 18.30 5.93
N GLY A 285 -5.25 17.95 7.06
CA GLY A 285 -6.08 18.87 7.85
C GLY A 285 -5.33 19.67 8.93
N ARG A 286 -4.01 19.53 9.02
CA ARG A 286 -3.13 20.27 9.96
C ARG A 286 -2.45 21.44 9.27
#